data_AF-A0A2T4NK44-F1
#
_entry.id   AF-A0A2T4NK44-F1
#
_cell.length_a   1.000
_cell.length_b   1.000
_cell.length_c   1.000
_cell.angle_alpha   90.00
_cell.angle_beta   90.00
_cell.angle_gamma   90.00
#
_symmetry.space_group_name_H-M   'P 1'
#
loop_
_entity.id
_entity.type
_entity.pdbx_description
1 polymer ?
#
loop_
_entity_poly.entity_id
_entity_poly.type
_entity_poly.pdbx_seq_one_letter_code
_entity_poly.pdbx_strand_id
1 'polypeptide(L)'
;MTDDPATTPELHDLLRFTLTSMGLGIPPEQVVGDFRFGLEELRQRGSVSLQEMARIRARVDNRPDDEHEDEEWVRGYAAGYTAAWAAAVLRLLEMRDIDVPKEVFRPLHLCPDPSTLTRCLDRAITVETPEELVTPEPDHTQPTAPTSR
;
A
#
# COMPACT_ATOMS: atom_id res chain seq x y z
N MET A 1 -19.97 -12.56 22.90
CA MET A 1 -19.24 -13.26 21.84
C MET A 1 -19.03 -12.22 20.76
N THR A 2 -17.97 -11.44 20.91
CA THR A 2 -17.64 -10.31 20.05
C THR A 2 -16.92 -10.86 18.84
N ASP A 3 -17.58 -10.85 17.69
CA ASP A 3 -16.91 -10.99 16.39
C ASP A 3 -16.02 -9.75 16.20
N ASP A 4 -14.77 -9.85 16.64
CA ASP A 4 -13.72 -8.91 16.25
C ASP A 4 -13.37 -9.23 14.78
N PRO A 5 -13.53 -8.30 13.83
CA PRO A 5 -13.42 -8.61 12.41
C PRO A 5 -11.98 -9.03 12.07
N ALA A 6 -11.78 -10.35 12.02
CA ALA A 6 -10.78 -11.08 11.25
C ALA A 6 -9.40 -10.42 11.16
N THR A 7 -8.64 -10.47 12.26
CA THR A 7 -7.18 -10.41 12.18
C THR A 7 -6.72 -11.53 11.26
N THR A 8 -6.17 -11.20 10.09
CA THR A 8 -5.68 -12.22 9.16
C THR A 8 -4.61 -13.07 9.85
N PRO A 9 -4.51 -14.39 9.56
CA PRO A 9 -3.55 -15.26 10.23
C PRO A 9 -2.12 -14.73 10.10
N GLU A 10 -1.81 -14.04 9.01
CA GLU A 10 -0.54 -13.38 8.77
C GLU A 10 -0.29 -12.18 9.71
N LEU A 11 -1.31 -11.36 9.99
CA LEU A 11 -1.21 -10.27 10.97
C LEU A 11 -1.04 -10.84 12.38
N HIS A 12 -1.72 -11.93 12.71
CA HIS A 12 -1.56 -12.61 13.99
C HIS A 12 -0.15 -13.19 14.14
N ASP A 13 0.42 -13.78 13.09
CA ASP A 13 1.79 -14.28 13.10
C ASP A 13 2.82 -13.15 13.26
N LEU A 14 2.61 -12.00 12.59
CA LEU A 14 3.43 -10.80 12.77
C LEU A 14 3.39 -10.29 14.21
N LEU A 15 2.20 -10.22 14.82
CA LEU A 15 2.04 -9.84 16.23
C LEU A 15 2.74 -10.81 17.16
N ARG A 16 2.58 -12.12 16.94
CA ARG A 16 3.26 -13.15 17.74
C ARG A 16 4.78 -13.02 17.64
N PHE A 17 5.32 -12.83 16.43
CA PHE A 17 6.74 -12.61 16.22
C PHE A 17 7.24 -11.38 16.99
N THR A 18 6.53 -10.26 16.88
CA THR A 18 6.83 -8.99 17.56
C THR A 18 6.88 -9.15 19.08
N LEU A 19 5.85 -9.76 19.67
CA LEU A 19 5.79 -10.05 21.12
C LEU A 19 6.91 -10.98 21.57
N THR A 20 7.23 -12.01 20.78
CA THR A 20 8.31 -12.96 21.07
C THR A 20 9.67 -12.26 21.07
N SER A 21 9.93 -11.41 20.08
CA SER A 21 11.16 -10.61 19.97
C SER A 21 11.37 -9.70 21.18
N MET A 22 10.32 -9.03 21.65
CA MET A 22 10.39 -8.25 22.91
C MET A 22 10.67 -9.15 24.12
N GLY A 23 10.01 -10.30 24.22
CA GLY A 23 10.24 -11.27 25.30
C GLY A 23 11.66 -11.84 25.32
N LEU A 24 12.34 -11.85 24.16
CA LEU A 24 13.75 -12.25 24.02
C LEU A 24 14.74 -11.11 24.27
N GLY A 25 14.26 -9.90 24.58
CA GLY A 25 15.09 -8.75 24.94
C GLY A 25 15.60 -7.92 23.75
N ILE A 26 15.00 -8.05 22.56
CA ILE A 26 15.30 -7.15 21.44
C ILE A 26 14.79 -5.74 21.77
N PRO A 27 15.56 -4.66 21.50
CA PRO A 27 15.15 -3.30 21.83
C PRO A 27 13.79 -2.92 21.20
N PRO A 28 12.88 -2.28 21.96
CA PRO A 28 11.54 -1.94 21.47
C PRO A 28 11.55 -1.11 20.19
N GLU A 29 12.49 -0.17 20.03
CA GLU A 29 12.62 0.66 18.83
C GLU A 29 12.88 -0.16 17.56
N GLN A 30 13.66 -1.24 17.68
CA GLN A 30 13.94 -2.14 16.58
C GLN A 30 12.71 -3.01 16.28
N VAL A 31 12.09 -3.56 17.31
CA VAL A 31 10.89 -4.41 17.16
C VAL A 31 9.72 -3.63 16.57
N VAL A 32 9.52 -2.38 16.97
CA VAL A 32 8.50 -1.48 16.40
C VAL A 32 8.80 -1.17 14.93
N GLY A 33 10.07 -0.98 14.57
CA GLY A 33 10.50 -0.83 13.18
C GLY A 33 10.14 -2.04 12.33
N ASP A 34 10.52 -3.24 12.79
CA ASP A 34 10.26 -4.50 12.11
C ASP A 34 8.74 -4.78 12.00
N PHE A 35 7.98 -4.47 13.05
CA PHE A 35 6.52 -4.57 13.04
C PHE A 35 5.90 -3.64 11.98
N ARG A 36 6.32 -2.36 11.94
CA ARG A 36 5.83 -1.39 10.95
C ARG A 36 6.17 -1.81 9.53
N PHE A 37 7.35 -2.40 9.31
CA PHE A 37 7.76 -2.92 8.02
C PHE A 37 6.90 -4.14 7.61
N GLY A 38 6.76 -5.12 8.50
CA GLY A 38 5.93 -6.30 8.25
C GLY A 38 4.45 -5.92 7.98
N LEU A 39 3.93 -4.92 8.70
CA LEU A 39 2.57 -4.43 8.47
C LEU A 39 2.40 -3.82 7.07
N GLU A 40 3.41 -3.12 6.56
CA GLU A 40 3.42 -2.60 5.19
C GLU A 40 3.49 -3.73 4.15
N GLU A 41 4.27 -4.78 4.38
CA GLU A 41 4.27 -5.96 3.50
C GLU A 41 2.90 -6.63 3.43
N LEU A 42 2.24 -6.81 4.57
CA LEU A 42 0.89 -7.39 4.62
C LEU A 42 -0.12 -6.51 3.87
N ARG A 43 0.01 -5.19 3.98
CA ARG A 43 -0.79 -4.24 3.20
C ARG A 43 -0.56 -4.40 1.69
N GLN A 44 0.70 -4.49 1.25
CA GLN A 44 1.05 -4.68 -0.16
C GLN A 44 0.51 -5.99 -0.75
N ARG A 45 0.47 -7.05 0.06
CA ARG A 45 -0.10 -8.35 -0.32
C ARG A 45 -1.63 -8.39 -0.29
N GLY A 46 -2.28 -7.33 0.20
CA GLY A 46 -3.73 -7.27 0.37
C GLY A 46 -4.26 -8.03 1.59
N SER A 47 -3.38 -8.53 2.46
CA SER A 47 -3.74 -9.23 3.70
C SER A 47 -4.22 -8.28 4.81
N VAL A 48 -3.91 -6.99 4.69
CA VAL A 48 -4.38 -5.95 5.62
C VAL A 48 -4.87 -4.76 4.80
N SER A 49 -6.07 -4.27 5.11
CA SER A 49 -6.61 -3.08 4.45
C SER A 49 -5.92 -1.81 4.93
N LEU A 50 -5.97 -0.72 4.14
CA LEU A 50 -5.45 0.58 4.60
C LEU A 50 -6.12 1.08 5.89
N GLN A 51 -7.44 0.87 6.00
CA GLN A 51 -8.19 1.31 7.17
C GLN A 51 -7.75 0.54 8.42
N GLU A 52 -7.53 -0.76 8.27
CA GLU A 52 -7.03 -1.61 9.35
C GLU A 52 -5.58 -1.26 9.72
N MET A 53 -4.71 -1.08 8.73
CA MET A 53 -3.34 -0.60 8.94
C MET A 53 -3.31 0.74 9.68
N ALA A 54 -4.18 1.68 9.30
CA ALA A 54 -4.31 2.97 9.95
C ALA A 54 -4.78 2.81 11.41
N ARG A 55 -5.81 2.00 11.68
CA ARG A 55 -6.24 1.70 13.06
C ARG A 55 -5.11 1.10 13.90
N ILE A 56 -4.36 0.16 13.35
CA ILE A 56 -3.21 -0.47 14.03
C ILE A 56 -2.14 0.58 14.34
N ARG A 57 -1.79 1.44 13.38
CA ARG A 57 -0.82 2.51 13.59
C ARG A 57 -1.28 3.52 14.63
N ALA A 58 -2.55 3.92 14.62
CA ALA A 58 -3.11 4.78 15.65
C ALA A 58 -2.90 4.17 17.05
N ARG A 59 -3.18 2.86 17.23
CA ARG A 59 -2.97 2.18 18.51
C ARG A 59 -1.50 2.04 18.91
N VAL A 60 -0.58 1.89 17.95
CA VAL A 60 0.86 1.74 18.22
C VAL A 60 1.53 3.09 18.49
N ASP A 61 1.09 4.14 17.80
CA ASP A 61 1.69 5.47 17.87
C ASP A 61 1.06 6.34 18.98
N ASN A 62 -0.21 6.09 19.35
CA ASN A 62 -0.86 6.76 20.47
C ASN A 62 -0.41 6.17 21.82
N ARG A 63 -0.13 7.05 22.77
CA ARG A 63 0.13 6.68 24.17
C ARG A 63 -1.15 6.12 24.83
N PRO A 64 -1.01 5.28 25.88
CA PRO A 64 -2.12 4.58 26.51
C PRO A 64 -3.22 5.46 27.15
N ASP A 65 -3.04 6.78 27.22
CA ASP A 65 -4.00 7.68 27.86
C ASP A 65 -5.13 8.18 26.93
N ASP A 66 -5.01 7.96 25.61
CA ASP A 66 -6.00 8.39 24.62
C ASP A 66 -6.66 7.16 23.96
N GLU A 67 -7.61 6.53 24.66
CA GLU A 67 -8.38 5.35 24.21
C GLU A 67 -9.34 5.60 23.02
N HIS A 68 -9.21 6.73 22.31
CA HIS A 68 -10.08 7.03 21.19
C HIS A 68 -9.47 6.52 19.89
N GLU A 69 -10.16 5.57 19.25
CA GLU A 69 -10.02 5.37 17.81
C GLU A 69 -10.46 6.65 17.10
N ASP A 70 -9.53 7.56 16.85
CA ASP A 70 -9.81 8.78 16.11
C ASP A 70 -10.10 8.42 14.65
N GLU A 71 -11.38 8.20 14.32
CA GLU A 71 -11.83 7.92 12.95
C GLU A 71 -11.41 9.04 11.98
N GLU A 72 -11.30 10.27 12.48
CA GLU A 72 -10.77 11.41 11.74
C GLU A 72 -9.29 11.23 11.41
N TRP A 73 -8.48 10.79 12.39
CA TRP A 73 -7.07 10.46 12.15
C TRP A 73 -6.93 9.31 11.15
N VAL A 74 -7.71 8.24 11.30
CA VAL A 74 -7.68 7.08 10.39
C VAL A 74 -8.01 7.52 8.95
N ARG A 75 -9.03 8.36 8.78
CA ARG A 75 -9.41 8.91 7.47
C ARG A 75 -8.32 9.82 6.91
N GLY A 76 -7.77 10.70 7.75
CA GLY A 76 -6.71 11.63 7.38
C GLY A 76 -5.42 10.90 6.96
N TYR A 77 -5.03 9.87 7.71
CA TYR A 77 -3.91 9.01 7.37
C TYR A 77 -4.12 8.31 6.03
N ALA A 78 -5.28 7.67 5.83
CA ALA A 78 -5.56 6.95 4.58
C ALA A 78 -5.51 7.89 3.36
N ALA A 79 -6.11 9.08 3.46
CA ALA A 79 -6.08 10.09 2.41
C ALA A 79 -4.67 10.65 2.15
N GLY A 80 -3.90 10.91 3.21
CA GLY A 80 -2.51 11.34 3.11
C GLY A 80 -1.61 10.28 2.47
N TYR A 81 -1.84 9.01 2.82
CA TYR A 81 -1.11 7.87 2.27
C TYR A 81 -1.33 7.74 0.77
N THR A 82 -2.58 7.73 0.30
CA THR A 82 -2.87 7.65 -1.15
C THR A 82 -2.34 8.87 -1.90
N ALA A 83 -2.47 10.08 -1.34
CA ALA A 83 -1.90 11.28 -1.93
C ALA A 83 -0.37 11.22 -2.06
N ALA A 84 0.32 10.70 -1.04
CA ALA A 84 1.78 10.54 -1.07
C ALA A 84 2.22 9.52 -2.14
N TRP A 85 1.52 8.40 -2.28
CA TRP A 85 1.81 7.43 -3.34
C TRP A 85 1.55 8.00 -4.74
N ALA A 86 0.43 8.69 -4.95
CA ALA A 86 0.17 9.36 -6.22
C ALA A 86 1.27 10.38 -6.55
N ALA A 87 1.72 11.16 -5.57
CA ALA A 87 2.84 12.10 -5.74
C ALA A 87 4.16 11.37 -6.05
N ALA A 88 4.43 10.22 -5.42
CA ALA A 88 5.62 9.42 -5.68
C ALA A 88 5.65 8.89 -7.13
N VAL A 89 4.51 8.40 -7.63
CA VAL A 89 4.36 7.97 -9.03
C VAL A 89 4.69 9.11 -9.99
N LEU A 90 4.06 10.28 -9.79
CA LEU A 90 4.28 11.46 -10.63
C LEU A 90 5.74 11.93 -10.58
N ARG A 91 6.34 11.94 -9.38
CA ARG A 91 7.75 12.32 -9.19
C ARG A 91 8.69 11.36 -9.91
N LEU A 92 8.38 10.07 -9.92
CA LEU A 92 9.19 9.08 -10.63
C LEU A 92 9.12 9.26 -12.15
N LEU A 93 7.93 9.52 -12.70
CA LEU A 93 7.77 9.83 -14.13
C LEU A 93 8.52 11.11 -14.52
N GLU A 94 8.41 12.16 -13.70
CA GLU A 94 9.16 13.41 -13.90
C GLU A 94 10.69 13.18 -13.89
N MET A 95 11.20 12.38 -12.95
CA MET A 95 12.63 12.03 -12.92
C MET A 95 13.09 11.25 -14.16
N ARG A 96 12.16 10.59 -14.85
CA ARG A 96 12.41 9.86 -16.10
C ARG A 96 12.15 10.71 -17.35
N ASP A 97 11.89 12.01 -17.19
CA ASP A 97 11.59 12.96 -18.27
C ASP A 97 10.34 12.56 -19.08
N ILE A 98 9.38 11.90 -18.41
CA ILE A 98 8.07 11.54 -18.99
C ILE A 98 7.06 12.61 -18.58
N ASP A 99 6.65 13.44 -19.54
CA ASP A 99 5.62 14.45 -19.31
C ASP A 99 4.26 13.78 -19.06
N VAL A 100 3.57 14.21 -18.00
CA VAL A 100 2.31 13.58 -17.58
C VAL A 100 1.14 14.47 -17.96
N PRO A 101 0.34 14.09 -18.97
CA PRO A 101 -0.82 14.85 -19.37
C PRO A 101 -1.89 14.85 -18.26
N LYS A 102 -2.76 15.87 -18.26
CA LYS A 102 -3.79 16.05 -17.21
C LYS A 102 -4.75 14.85 -17.12
N GLU A 103 -4.92 14.16 -18.24
CA GLU A 103 -5.72 12.97 -18.44
C GLU A 103 -5.22 11.78 -17.62
N VAL A 104 -3.90 11.70 -17.34
CA VAL A 104 -3.27 10.68 -16.49
C VAL A 104 -3.09 11.18 -15.05
N PHE A 105 -2.76 12.47 -14.90
CA PHE A 105 -2.60 13.12 -13.59
C PHE A 105 -3.87 13.02 -12.73
N ARG A 106 -5.04 13.35 -13.29
CA ARG A 106 -6.28 13.43 -12.53
C ARG A 106 -6.76 12.06 -12.00
N PRO A 107 -6.75 10.97 -12.79
CA PRO A 107 -7.04 9.63 -12.28
C PRO A 107 -6.10 9.18 -11.16
N LEU A 108 -4.79 9.43 -11.27
CA LEU A 108 -3.83 9.08 -10.22
C LEU A 108 -4.12 9.84 -8.93
N HIS A 109 -4.34 11.15 -9.02
CA HIS A 109 -4.57 11.98 -7.84
C HIS A 109 -5.87 11.67 -7.11
N LEU A 110 -6.90 11.20 -7.83
CA LEU A 110 -8.20 10.85 -7.28
C LEU A 110 -8.32 9.35 -6.95
N CYS A 111 -7.27 8.56 -7.18
CA CYS A 111 -7.32 7.12 -6.97
C CYS A 111 -7.45 6.82 -5.46
N PRO A 112 -8.57 6.22 -5.02
CA PRO A 112 -8.74 5.85 -3.62
C PRO A 112 -8.05 4.52 -3.28
N ASP A 113 -7.62 3.75 -4.31
CA ASP A 113 -7.07 2.42 -4.13
C ASP A 113 -5.53 2.45 -4.06
N PRO A 114 -4.93 2.22 -2.88
CA PRO A 114 -3.47 2.19 -2.70
C PRO A 114 -2.79 1.05 -3.46
N SER A 115 -3.49 -0.06 -3.71
CA SER A 115 -2.92 -1.21 -4.40
C SER A 115 -2.72 -0.88 -5.87
N THR A 116 -3.69 -0.19 -6.47
CA THR A 116 -3.55 0.41 -7.79
C THR A 116 -2.39 1.41 -7.82
N LEU A 117 -2.27 2.32 -6.85
CA LEU A 117 -1.16 3.28 -6.81
C LEU A 117 0.22 2.62 -6.62
N THR A 118 0.31 1.54 -5.84
CA THR A 118 1.54 0.76 -5.69
C THR A 118 1.94 0.14 -7.03
N ARG A 119 1.00 -0.49 -7.73
CA ARG A 119 1.23 -1.05 -9.07
C ARG A 119 1.62 0.02 -10.09
N CYS A 120 1.01 1.20 -10.02
CA CYS A 120 1.41 2.34 -10.83
C CYS A 120 2.85 2.78 -10.51
N LEU A 121 3.29 2.76 -9.25
CA LEU A 121 4.67 3.09 -8.90
C LEU A 121 5.65 2.06 -9.49
N ASP A 122 5.35 0.77 -9.35
CA ASP A 122 6.19 -0.30 -9.91
C ASP A 122 6.33 -0.14 -11.43
N ARG A 123 5.21 0.15 -12.11
CA ARG A 123 5.17 0.40 -13.55
C ARG A 123 5.88 1.69 -13.95
N ALA A 124 5.79 2.75 -13.14
CA ALA A 124 6.47 4.02 -13.41
C ALA A 124 7.99 3.88 -13.51
N ILE A 125 8.57 2.75 -13.06
CA ILE A 125 10.00 2.44 -13.24
C ILE A 125 10.30 2.05 -14.71
N THR A 126 9.38 1.38 -15.40
CA THR A 126 9.63 0.74 -16.70
C THR A 126 8.89 1.37 -17.87
N VAL A 127 7.70 1.94 -17.66
CA VAL A 127 6.86 2.48 -18.76
C VAL A 127 7.59 3.55 -19.58
N GLU A 128 7.38 3.60 -20.89
CA GLU A 128 7.97 4.63 -21.74
C GLU A 128 7.01 5.81 -21.94
N THR A 129 5.72 5.56 -21.76
CA THR A 129 4.65 6.57 -21.91
C THR A 129 3.75 6.61 -20.68
N PRO A 130 3.14 7.77 -20.36
CA PRO A 130 2.27 7.92 -19.19
C PRO A 130 0.96 7.13 -19.31
N GLU A 131 0.50 6.80 -20.51
CA GLU A 131 -0.71 6.01 -20.76
C GLU A 131 -0.54 4.52 -20.38
N GLU A 132 0.65 3.97 -20.55
CA GLU A 132 0.99 2.59 -20.17
C GLU A 132 0.85 2.34 -18.66
N LEU A 133 0.96 3.41 -17.87
CA LEU A 133 0.86 3.37 -16.41
C LEU A 133 -0.51 2.86 -15.93
N VAL A 134 -1.57 3.27 -16.63
CA VAL A 134 -2.97 3.05 -16.24
C VAL A 134 -3.63 1.94 -17.06
N THR A 135 -2.99 1.49 -18.13
CA THR A 135 -3.54 0.48 -19.04
C THR A 135 -3.34 -0.92 -18.43
N PRO A 136 -4.40 -1.76 -18.33
CA PRO A 136 -4.19 -3.17 -18.01
C PRO A 136 -3.31 -3.80 -19.09
N GLU A 137 -2.33 -4.61 -18.69
CA GLU A 137 -1.41 -5.24 -19.65
C GLU A 137 -2.23 -6.02 -20.68
N PRO A 138 -2.02 -5.83 -21.99
CA PRO A 138 -2.68 -6.70 -22.95
C PRO A 138 -2.16 -8.11 -22.73
N ASP A 139 -3.06 -9.05 -22.46
CA ASP A 139 -2.76 -10.48 -22.44
C ASP A 139 -2.03 -10.82 -23.76
N HIS A 140 -0.72 -11.03 -23.70
CA HIS A 140 0.05 -11.53 -24.84
C HIS A 140 -0.23 -13.02 -25.04
N THR A 141 -1.47 -13.36 -25.38
CA THR A 141 -1.83 -14.66 -25.94
C THR A 141 -2.58 -14.47 -27.24
N GLN A 142 -1.85 -14.25 -28.33
CA GLN A 142 -2.37 -14.60 -29.65
C GLN A 142 -1.23 -15.06 -30.58
N PRO A 143 -1.03 -16.39 -30.73
CA PRO A 143 -0.36 -16.91 -31.90
C PRO A 143 -1.29 -16.71 -33.10
N THR A 144 -0.89 -15.85 -34.03
CA THR A 144 -1.52 -15.72 -35.34
C THR A 144 -1.30 -17.03 -36.11
N ALA A 145 -2.36 -17.83 -36.25
CA ALA A 145 -2.33 -18.97 -37.16
C ALA A 145 -2.33 -18.44 -38.61
N PRO A 146 -1.46 -18.94 -39.50
CA PRO A 146 -1.41 -18.48 -40.88
C PRO A 146 -2.63 -18.99 -41.66
N THR A 147 -3.20 -18.10 -42.48
CA THR A 147 -4.20 -18.44 -43.48
C THR A 147 -3.57 -19.34 -44.54
N SER A 148 -3.92 -20.63 -44.53
CA SER A 148 -3.66 -21.53 -45.66
C SER A 148 -4.85 -21.51 -46.63
N ARG A 149 -4.50 -21.32 -47.90
CA ARG A 149 -5.33 -21.36 -49.10
C ARG A 149 -5.61 -22.80 -49.54
#